data_AF-A0AAJ2CHE5-F1
#
_entry.id   AF-A0AAJ2CHE5-F1
#
_cell.length_a   1.000
_cell.length_b   1.000
_cell.length_c   1.000
_cell.angle_alpha   90.00
_cell.angle_beta   90.00
_cell.angle_gamma   90.00
#
_symmetry.space_group_name_H-M   'P 1'
#
loop_
_entity.id
_entity.type
_entity.pdbx_description
1 polymer ?
#
loop_
_entity_poly.entity_id
_entity_poly.type
_entity_poly.pdbx_seq_one_letter_code
_entity_poly.pdbx_strand_id
1 'polypeptide(L)'
;MDHAKANETHNPGDTDRIIAEEQERLLESPLFIRSPVLSRLLQFLVEHRLRGGRSSPKAYAIATEALGRSEDFDPAVDSYPRVMVGRLRTLLDRYYADTPWIHRLRVPQGSYEVVVQHRVAPPARSLEDADGAGDVKAATGADGAGVPRVPGSAIRRPTAAPRYGRWVVALVLLVLALFTLWTLSSGPDRLFVSDPVPVPVLEVSAPVAGNTPPSRALARALDGKLRDGLRRFDLVDLLSSKAPGAATPRTADYRLDASLVRNLEGNAEVTLVLNRVADQRAIWSQQIKVTDQETPEFAAIEPVIARIAGDYGVIVRDQVQRQPDNFSPGFPCLAQFNRMRQMRSTPTAKQVTTCLRATLKRDSRDPAALAALSLVRFGDWQPQRMTPAGRTAFSEARALALQAYENSPNSTAGLFAMARANFYVGNCAGGNTMGDTALRLNPYDPDMAGFLGLFKITCGQATEGEALLRRSLALDDSYPGVPAVTLAFILSQRGEQGEARLILDQMPSPSNMEPQFMMVRAIVLARQGDVAAGQVQWRRLLDYTRQPANAAPETVLSRFMITPVVIQRASAALRESGVVAAKPAA
;
A
#
# COMPACT_ATOMS: atom_id res chain seq x y z
N MET A 1 -1.19 28.12 -7.20
CA MET A 1 -0.30 28.41 -8.33
C MET A 1 1.11 28.49 -7.79
N ASP A 2 1.94 27.48 -8.04
CA ASP A 2 3.40 27.56 -7.92
C ASP A 2 3.96 26.41 -8.77
N HIS A 3 4.27 26.70 -10.04
CA HIS A 3 4.72 25.72 -11.01
C HIS A 3 6.17 25.29 -10.70
N ALA A 4 6.36 24.11 -10.11
CA ALA A 4 7.67 23.46 -10.06
C ALA A 4 7.91 22.69 -11.37
N LYS A 5 8.30 23.41 -12.42
CA LYS A 5 8.87 22.79 -13.63
C LYS A 5 10.25 22.25 -13.28
N ALA A 6 10.39 20.93 -13.25
CA ALA A 6 11.69 20.29 -13.36
C ALA A 6 12.08 20.28 -14.84
N ASN A 7 13.19 20.96 -15.15
CA ASN A 7 13.86 21.05 -16.45
C ASN A 7 13.12 21.82 -17.55
N GLU A 8 12.97 23.14 -17.38
CA GLU A 8 13.12 24.03 -18.54
C GLU A 8 14.61 24.34 -18.73
N THR A 9 15.07 24.21 -19.98
CA THR A 9 16.45 24.34 -20.45
C THR A 9 17.17 25.54 -19.86
N HIS A 10 18.01 25.29 -18.84
CA HIS A 10 18.96 26.25 -18.30
C HIS A 10 20.37 25.84 -18.77
N ASN A 11 21.20 26.82 -19.12
CA ASN A 11 22.57 26.60 -19.55
C ASN A 11 23.31 25.80 -18.46
N PRO A 12 23.99 24.68 -18.74
CA PRO A 12 24.63 23.84 -17.72
C PRO A 12 25.53 24.62 -16.74
N GLY A 13 26.17 25.70 -17.22
CA GLY A 13 26.97 26.60 -16.39
C GLY A 13 26.18 27.38 -15.32
N ASP A 14 24.89 27.68 -15.55
CA ASP A 14 24.05 28.37 -14.58
C ASP A 14 23.60 27.45 -13.45
N THR A 15 23.30 26.17 -13.76
CA THR A 15 22.97 25.17 -12.74
C THR A 15 24.16 24.89 -11.83
N ASP A 16 25.35 24.74 -12.40
CA ASP A 16 26.57 24.48 -11.64
C ASP A 16 26.94 25.67 -10.73
N ARG A 17 26.73 26.92 -11.21
CA ARG A 17 26.87 28.13 -10.38
C ARG A 17 25.88 28.15 -9.20
N ILE A 18 24.61 27.86 -9.45
CA ILE A 18 23.58 27.79 -8.39
C ILE A 18 23.94 26.73 -7.34
N ILE A 19 24.46 25.57 -7.78
CA ILE A 19 24.86 24.51 -6.86
C ILE A 19 25.98 24.98 -5.93
N ALA A 20 27.01 25.65 -6.45
CA ALA A 20 28.11 26.18 -5.66
C ALA A 20 27.64 27.25 -4.66
N GLU A 21 26.80 28.19 -5.09
CA GLU A 21 26.28 29.28 -4.24
C GLU A 21 25.35 28.77 -3.11
N GLU A 22 24.53 27.75 -3.38
CA GLU A 22 23.68 27.14 -2.35
C GLU A 22 24.51 26.28 -1.37
N GLN A 23 25.56 25.60 -1.86
CA GLN A 23 26.47 24.84 -1.01
C GLN A 23 27.16 25.73 0.02
N GLU A 24 27.69 26.89 -0.40
CA GLU A 24 28.36 27.84 0.50
C GLU A 24 27.42 28.32 1.60
N ARG A 25 26.22 28.78 1.22
CA ARG A 25 25.18 29.22 2.18
C ARG A 25 24.74 28.13 3.15
N LEU A 26 24.64 26.89 2.68
CA LEU A 26 24.34 25.75 3.54
C LEU A 26 25.44 25.51 4.55
N LEU A 27 26.71 25.52 4.13
CA LEU A 27 27.88 25.27 4.99
C LEU A 27 28.10 26.36 6.05
N GLU A 28 27.73 27.61 5.76
CA GLU A 28 27.76 28.72 6.73
C GLU A 28 26.59 28.68 7.73
N SER A 29 25.57 27.85 7.50
CA SER A 29 24.41 27.79 8.37
C SER A 29 24.71 27.13 9.73
N PRO A 30 24.04 27.57 10.82
CA PRO A 30 24.21 26.94 12.14
C PRO A 30 23.88 25.45 12.18
N LEU A 31 23.09 24.93 11.23
CA LEU A 31 22.73 23.52 11.12
C LEU A 31 23.90 22.66 10.61
N PHE A 32 24.64 23.17 9.63
CA PHE A 32 25.78 22.48 9.02
C PHE A 32 27.09 22.71 9.78
N ILE A 33 27.30 23.89 10.38
CA ILE A 33 28.45 24.13 11.28
C ILE A 33 28.44 23.13 12.44
N ARG A 34 27.26 22.82 13.00
CA ARG A 34 27.10 21.83 14.08
C ARG A 34 27.19 20.38 13.61
N SER A 35 27.30 20.12 12.30
CA SER A 35 27.28 18.78 11.71
C SER A 35 28.47 18.52 10.76
N PRO A 36 29.73 18.50 11.23
CA PRO A 36 30.92 18.40 10.37
C PRO A 36 30.93 17.22 9.39
N VAL A 37 30.34 16.08 9.79
CA VAL A 37 30.24 14.88 8.95
C VAL A 37 29.28 15.08 7.78
N LEU A 38 28.14 15.74 8.01
CA LEU A 38 27.16 16.02 6.96
C LEU A 38 27.63 17.14 6.02
N SER A 39 28.41 18.09 6.54
CA SER A 39 29.09 19.12 5.75
C SER A 39 30.10 18.52 4.78
N ARG A 40 30.97 17.60 5.24
CA ARG A 40 31.89 16.87 4.36
C ARG A 40 31.16 16.02 3.31
N LEU A 41 30.06 15.37 3.71
CA LEU A 41 29.24 14.60 2.78
C LEU A 41 28.60 15.50 1.70
N LEU A 42 28.02 16.64 2.09
CA LEU A 42 27.45 17.60 1.12
C LEU A 42 28.54 18.11 0.17
N GLN A 43 29.72 18.46 0.69
CA GLN A 43 30.85 18.91 -0.11
C GLN A 43 31.25 17.88 -1.16
N PHE A 44 31.41 16.62 -0.75
CA PHE A 44 31.76 15.54 -1.65
C PHE A 44 30.74 15.36 -2.79
N LEU A 45 29.44 15.34 -2.48
CA LEU A 45 28.40 15.13 -3.48
C LEU A 45 28.29 16.31 -4.46
N VAL A 46 28.44 17.54 -3.98
CA VAL A 46 28.46 18.74 -4.82
C VAL A 46 29.69 18.77 -5.71
N GLU A 47 30.87 18.51 -5.16
CA GLU A 47 32.12 18.53 -5.92
C GLU A 47 32.13 17.45 -7.02
N HIS A 48 31.60 16.25 -6.73
CA HIS A 48 31.40 15.20 -7.72
C HIS A 48 30.47 15.63 -8.86
N ARG A 49 29.42 16.40 -8.54
CA ARG A 49 28.48 16.95 -9.54
C ARG A 49 29.10 18.05 -10.39
N LEU A 50 29.96 18.91 -9.81
CA LEU A 50 30.61 20.02 -10.50
C LEU A 50 31.80 19.58 -11.38
N ARG A 51 32.46 18.45 -11.07
CA ARG A 51 33.51 17.85 -11.92
C ARG A 51 32.98 17.17 -13.20
N GLY A 52 31.68 17.31 -13.52
CA GLY A 52 31.05 16.71 -14.71
C GLY A 52 30.50 15.29 -14.50
N GLY A 53 30.45 14.81 -13.26
CA GLY A 53 29.80 13.54 -12.90
C GLY A 53 28.29 13.64 -13.04
N ARG A 54 27.73 13.30 -14.21
CA ARG A 54 26.26 13.17 -14.42
C ARG A 54 25.66 11.88 -13.85
N SER A 55 26.47 11.05 -13.21
CA SER A 55 26.04 9.81 -12.55
C SER A 55 26.33 9.90 -11.05
N SER A 56 25.34 9.51 -10.25
CA SER A 56 25.44 9.38 -8.79
C SER A 56 26.73 8.66 -8.37
N PRO A 57 27.51 9.18 -7.40
CA PRO A 57 28.67 8.47 -6.85
C PRO A 57 28.23 7.15 -6.22
N LYS A 58 29.07 6.11 -6.25
CA LYS A 58 28.73 4.82 -5.63
C LYS A 58 28.81 4.91 -4.10
N ALA A 59 28.04 4.09 -3.40
CA ALA A 59 28.03 4.05 -1.93
C ALA A 59 29.42 3.79 -1.31
N TYR A 60 30.26 3.01 -2.00
CA TYR A 60 31.66 2.77 -1.63
C TYR A 60 32.48 4.07 -1.59
N ALA A 61 32.47 4.84 -2.68
CA ALA A 61 33.20 6.11 -2.78
C ALA A 61 32.75 7.12 -1.71
N ILE A 62 31.44 7.19 -1.43
CA ILE A 62 30.92 8.03 -0.35
C ILE A 62 31.47 7.58 1.02
N ALA A 63 31.58 6.27 1.25
CA ALA A 63 32.08 5.72 2.50
C ALA A 63 33.55 6.06 2.74
N THR A 64 34.40 5.83 1.75
CA THR A 64 35.86 5.95 1.86
C THR A 64 36.30 7.42 1.73
N GLU A 65 35.78 8.15 0.76
CA GLU A 65 36.28 9.49 0.41
C GLU A 65 35.59 10.61 1.21
N ALA A 66 34.30 10.49 1.52
CA ALA A 66 33.55 11.53 2.24
C ALA A 66 33.40 11.25 3.75
N LEU A 67 33.17 9.99 4.10
CA LEU A 67 32.82 9.57 5.46
C LEU A 67 33.99 8.94 6.24
N GLY A 68 35.15 8.74 5.60
CA GLY A 68 36.38 8.28 6.24
C GLY A 68 36.37 6.82 6.70
N ARG A 69 35.67 5.93 5.99
CA ARG A 69 35.72 4.47 6.22
C ARG A 69 36.96 3.85 5.56
N SER A 70 37.38 2.69 6.09
CA SER A 70 38.48 1.88 5.53
C SER A 70 38.17 1.41 4.10
N GLU A 71 39.21 1.13 3.32
CA GLU A 71 39.09 0.57 1.96
C GLU A 71 38.42 -0.80 1.92
N ASP A 72 38.44 -1.55 3.04
CA ASP A 72 37.74 -2.84 3.22
C ASP A 72 36.21 -2.70 3.38
N PHE A 73 35.64 -1.52 3.16
CA PHE A 73 34.22 -1.24 3.34
C PHE A 73 33.34 -2.01 2.32
N ASP A 74 32.39 -2.80 2.81
CA ASP A 74 31.39 -3.49 1.98
C ASP A 74 30.02 -2.76 2.05
N PRO A 75 29.55 -2.13 0.96
CA PRO A 75 28.26 -1.46 0.91
C PRO A 75 27.05 -2.40 1.04
N ALA A 76 27.20 -3.72 0.85
CA ALA A 76 26.12 -4.69 1.03
C ALA A 76 25.82 -4.94 2.52
N VAL A 77 26.85 -4.90 3.37
CA VAL A 77 26.76 -5.27 4.79
C VAL A 77 26.66 -4.02 5.69
N ASP A 78 27.36 -2.93 5.35
CA ASP A 78 27.32 -1.69 6.13
C ASP A 78 26.47 -0.60 5.44
N SER A 79 25.39 -0.20 6.11
CA SER A 79 24.45 0.82 5.64
C SER A 79 24.89 2.25 5.97
N TYR A 80 26.05 2.45 6.58
CA TYR A 80 26.49 3.75 7.08
C TYR A 80 26.41 4.90 6.05
N PRO A 81 26.89 4.76 4.80
CA PRO A 81 26.73 5.82 3.78
C PRO A 81 25.26 6.13 3.47
N ARG A 82 24.42 5.09 3.38
CA ARG A 82 22.98 5.23 3.13
C ARG A 82 22.28 5.99 4.25
N VAL A 83 22.63 5.70 5.50
CA VAL A 83 22.10 6.38 6.69
C VAL A 83 22.55 7.84 6.72
N MET A 84 23.82 8.12 6.45
CA MET A 84 24.36 9.49 6.49
C MET A 84 23.78 10.36 5.37
N VAL A 85 23.55 9.81 4.17
CA VAL A 85 22.82 10.53 3.11
C VAL A 85 21.35 10.75 3.50
N GLY A 86 20.71 9.79 4.16
CA GLY A 86 19.37 9.97 4.73
C GLY A 86 19.31 11.17 5.70
N ARG A 87 20.30 11.28 6.59
CA ARG A 87 20.42 12.40 7.52
C ARG A 87 20.71 13.73 6.81
N LEU A 88 21.53 13.71 5.75
CA LEU A 88 21.78 14.90 4.92
C LEU A 88 20.48 15.41 4.29
N ARG A 89 19.62 14.52 3.76
CA ARG A 89 18.30 14.90 3.21
C ARG A 89 17.44 15.61 4.25
N THR A 90 17.32 15.03 5.46
CA THR A 90 16.56 15.65 6.56
C THR A 90 17.13 17.01 6.96
N LEU A 91 18.45 17.17 6.96
CA LEU A 91 19.08 18.44 7.32
C LEU A 91 18.85 19.53 6.25
N LEU A 92 18.93 19.17 4.96
CA LEU A 92 18.58 20.05 3.85
C LEU A 92 17.11 20.47 3.93
N ASP A 93 16.20 19.51 4.13
CA ASP A 93 14.76 19.79 4.23
C ASP A 93 14.46 20.76 5.39
N ARG A 94 15.13 20.57 6.55
CA ARG A 94 15.00 21.46 7.70
C ARG A 94 15.51 22.87 7.40
N TYR A 95 16.69 22.99 6.79
CA TYR A 95 17.26 24.31 6.44
C TYR A 95 16.32 25.09 5.50
N TYR A 96 15.81 24.44 4.45
CA TYR A 96 14.92 25.08 3.46
C TYR A 96 13.45 25.19 3.90
N ALA A 97 13.07 24.61 5.03
CA ALA A 97 11.80 24.89 5.69
C ALA A 97 11.85 26.25 6.40
N ASP A 98 12.99 26.57 7.02
CA ASP A 98 13.17 27.78 7.83
C ASP A 98 13.72 28.97 7.02
N THR A 99 14.33 28.71 5.86
CA THR A 99 14.98 29.71 5.00
C THR A 99 14.23 29.87 3.68
N PRO A 100 13.73 31.08 3.33
CA PRO A 100 13.13 31.33 2.02
C PRO A 100 14.11 31.01 0.89
N TRP A 101 13.63 30.38 -0.18
CA TRP A 101 14.47 29.95 -1.29
C TRP A 101 13.75 30.08 -2.64
N ILE A 102 14.54 30.39 -3.67
CA ILE A 102 14.17 30.29 -5.09
C ILE A 102 14.80 29.03 -5.69
N HIS A 103 16.02 28.71 -5.24
CA HIS A 103 16.76 27.50 -5.56
C HIS A 103 17.02 26.72 -4.28
N ARG A 104 16.85 25.40 -4.32
CA ARG A 104 17.30 24.54 -3.21
C ARG A 104 18.03 23.31 -3.70
N LEU A 105 19.02 22.88 -2.93
CA LEU A 105 19.67 21.59 -3.15
C LEU A 105 18.84 20.46 -2.57
N ARG A 106 18.71 19.38 -3.35
CA ARG A 106 18.06 18.14 -2.93
C ARG A 106 18.88 16.94 -3.36
N VAL A 107 18.86 15.89 -2.54
CA VAL A 107 19.37 14.56 -2.89
C VAL A 107 18.17 13.60 -3.02
N PRO A 108 17.76 13.16 -4.23
CA PRO A 108 16.60 12.28 -4.42
C PRO A 108 16.75 10.95 -3.68
N GLN A 109 15.63 10.30 -3.30
CA GLN A 109 15.70 8.95 -2.73
C GLN A 109 16.19 7.96 -3.79
N GLY A 110 17.04 7.00 -3.37
CA GLY A 110 17.65 6.02 -4.29
C GLY A 110 18.81 6.56 -5.14
N SER A 111 19.09 7.87 -5.08
CA SER A 111 20.24 8.51 -5.73
C SER A 111 21.15 9.18 -4.71
N TYR A 112 22.42 9.32 -5.04
CA TYR A 112 23.39 10.16 -4.32
C TYR A 112 23.76 11.41 -5.12
N GLU A 113 23.03 11.73 -6.19
CA GLU A 113 23.23 12.95 -6.96
C GLU A 113 22.55 14.16 -6.29
N VAL A 114 23.24 15.30 -6.32
CA VAL A 114 22.68 16.60 -5.93
C VAL A 114 21.96 17.23 -7.12
N VAL A 115 20.70 17.58 -6.93
CA VAL A 115 19.87 18.26 -7.93
C VAL A 115 19.37 19.59 -7.40
N VAL A 116 19.20 20.56 -8.29
CA VAL A 116 18.60 21.86 -7.97
C VAL A 116 17.10 21.78 -8.20
N GLN A 117 16.32 22.22 -7.22
CA GLN A 117 14.91 22.47 -7.39
C GLN A 117 14.65 23.98 -7.46
N HIS A 118 13.83 24.38 -8.43
CA HIS A 118 13.47 25.77 -8.68
C HIS A 118 12.03 26.07 -8.22
N ARG A 119 11.81 27.30 -7.77
CA ARG A 119 10.49 27.88 -7.50
C ARG A 119 10.42 29.31 -8.05
N VAL A 120 9.23 29.77 -8.44
CA VAL A 120 9.03 31.07 -9.12
C VAL A 120 9.10 32.26 -8.16
N ALA A 121 8.76 32.08 -6.87
CA ALA A 121 9.02 33.07 -5.80
C ALA A 121 9.05 32.37 -4.42
N PRO A 122 9.79 32.89 -3.42
CA PRO A 122 9.71 32.38 -2.05
C PRO A 122 8.31 32.65 -1.46
N PRO A 123 7.73 31.74 -0.67
CA PRO A 123 6.43 31.99 -0.04
C PRO A 123 6.54 33.21 0.90
N ALA A 124 5.65 34.18 0.74
CA ALA A 124 5.48 35.25 1.71
C ALA A 124 5.02 34.64 3.03
N ARG A 125 5.74 34.88 4.13
CA ARG A 125 5.27 34.53 5.47
C ARG A 125 4.03 35.36 5.76
N SER A 126 2.87 34.71 5.90
CA SER A 126 1.71 35.29 6.56
C SER A 126 2.05 35.48 8.04
N LEU A 127 2.18 36.75 8.45
CA LEU A 127 2.31 37.19 9.84
C LEU A 127 0.94 37.10 10.52
N GLU A 128 0.40 35.90 10.70
CA GLU A 128 -0.82 35.69 11.47
C GLU A 128 -0.62 34.43 12.33
N ASP A 129 0.26 34.55 13.32
CA ASP A 129 0.32 33.73 14.54
C ASP A 129 1.37 34.37 15.50
N ALA A 130 1.16 35.65 15.78
CA ALA A 130 1.87 36.36 16.83
C ALA A 130 0.89 37.30 17.56
N ASP A 131 -0.19 36.73 18.10
CA ASP A 131 -0.94 37.38 19.18
C ASP A 131 -1.50 36.31 20.13
N GLY A 132 -0.86 36.24 21.30
CA GLY A 132 -1.15 35.26 22.33
C GLY A 132 -0.10 35.24 23.44
N ALA A 133 0.50 36.40 23.75
CA ALA A 133 1.37 36.57 24.91
C ALA A 133 0.71 37.55 25.89
N GLY A 134 -0.03 36.98 26.85
CA GLY A 134 -0.48 37.67 28.05
C GLY A 134 0.50 37.46 29.21
N ASP A 135 1.14 38.56 29.61
CA ASP A 135 1.61 38.94 30.94
C ASP A 135 2.58 38.07 31.74
N VAL A 136 3.85 38.52 31.84
CA VAL A 136 4.52 38.83 33.13
C VAL A 136 5.56 39.97 32.94
N LYS A 137 5.27 41.14 33.55
CA LYS A 137 6.19 42.24 33.96
C LYS A 137 7.45 41.70 34.67
N ALA A 138 8.65 42.29 34.69
CA ALA A 138 9.17 43.58 34.28
C ALA A 138 10.71 43.59 34.37
N ALA A 139 11.30 44.53 33.61
CA ALA A 139 12.43 45.41 33.95
C ALA A 139 13.89 44.89 33.99
N THR A 140 14.61 45.30 32.93
CA THR A 140 15.87 46.08 32.90
C THR A 140 17.11 45.60 33.65
N GLY A 141 18.16 45.30 32.88
CA GLY A 141 19.55 45.43 33.29
C GLY A 141 20.41 45.75 32.07
N ALA A 142 20.80 47.01 31.92
CA ALA A 142 21.83 47.45 30.99
C ALA A 142 23.18 47.52 31.71
N ASP A 143 24.20 47.10 30.96
CA ASP A 143 25.59 47.54 30.95
C ASP A 143 26.50 47.37 32.18
N GLY A 144 27.66 46.77 31.89
CA GLY A 144 28.91 47.50 32.10
C GLY A 144 29.87 46.97 33.17
N ALA A 145 30.76 46.09 32.72
CA ALA A 145 32.20 46.05 33.00
C ALA A 145 32.74 46.18 34.45
N GLY A 146 33.48 45.16 34.87
CA GLY A 146 34.45 45.28 35.97
C GLY A 146 35.00 43.94 36.47
N VAL A 147 36.22 43.61 36.05
CA VAL A 147 37.07 42.49 36.53
C VAL A 147 38.43 43.12 36.91
N PRO A 148 39.36 42.55 37.72
CA PRO A 148 39.33 41.41 38.69
C PRO A 148 39.96 41.73 40.08
N ARG A 149 39.79 40.84 41.08
CA ARG A 149 40.87 40.07 41.79
C ARG A 149 40.39 39.43 43.11
N VAL A 150 40.92 38.22 43.34
CA VAL A 150 40.81 37.26 44.47
C VAL A 150 42.00 37.49 45.44
N PRO A 151 42.18 36.88 46.65
CA PRO A 151 41.34 36.07 47.58
C PRO A 151 41.33 36.61 49.05
N GLY A 152 40.55 35.99 49.95
CA GLY A 152 40.78 36.15 51.38
C GLY A 152 39.82 35.40 52.29
N SER A 153 40.29 34.30 52.86
CA SER A 153 39.65 33.41 53.83
C SER A 153 39.20 34.09 55.14
N ALA A 154 37.99 33.78 55.64
CA ALA A 154 37.71 33.64 57.07
C ALA A 154 36.38 32.91 57.36
N ILE A 155 36.55 31.74 57.97
CA ILE A 155 35.62 30.84 58.65
C ILE A 155 34.34 31.50 59.23
N ARG A 156 33.16 30.97 58.87
CA ARG A 156 31.94 31.06 59.71
C ARG A 156 31.19 29.72 59.72
N ARG A 157 30.81 29.32 60.93
CA ARG A 157 30.18 28.06 61.38
C ARG A 157 28.82 27.76 60.72
N PRO A 158 28.33 26.50 60.78
CA PRO A 158 27.22 26.04 59.95
C PRO A 158 25.89 26.58 60.48
N THR A 159 25.13 27.26 59.63
CA THR A 159 23.76 27.65 59.92
C THR A 159 22.83 27.00 58.91
N ALA A 160 22.10 25.99 59.40
CA ALA A 160 20.78 25.52 58.98
C ALA A 160 20.46 25.60 57.47
N ALA A 161 20.53 24.44 56.80
CA ALA A 161 19.94 24.24 55.48
C ALA A 161 18.46 24.68 55.46
N PRO A 162 18.02 25.49 54.49
CA PRO A 162 16.62 25.82 54.37
C PRO A 162 15.86 24.60 53.81
N ARG A 163 14.77 24.24 54.49
CA ARG A 163 13.94 23.05 54.27
C ARG A 163 13.23 22.98 52.90
N TYR A 164 13.59 23.83 51.92
CA TYR A 164 12.99 23.84 50.57
C TYR A 164 13.51 22.71 49.67
N GLY A 165 14.69 22.16 49.93
CA GLY A 165 15.21 21.02 49.14
C GLY A 165 14.36 19.75 49.26
N ARG A 166 13.72 19.51 50.42
CA ARG A 166 12.86 18.33 50.63
C ARG A 166 11.55 18.43 49.85
N TRP A 167 10.99 19.63 49.71
CA TRP A 167 9.76 19.84 48.94
C TRP A 167 10.00 19.75 47.44
N VAL A 168 11.13 20.26 46.94
CA VAL A 168 11.51 20.09 45.53
C VAL A 168 11.77 18.62 45.21
N VAL A 169 12.48 17.89 46.07
CA VAL A 169 12.69 16.45 45.90
C VAL A 169 11.37 15.68 45.99
N ALA A 170 10.50 16.01 46.95
CA ALA A 170 9.18 15.39 47.05
C ALA A 170 8.30 15.66 45.84
N LEU A 171 8.35 16.87 45.26
CA LEU A 171 7.57 17.24 44.09
C LEU A 171 8.11 16.60 42.81
N VAL A 172 9.43 16.50 42.65
CA VAL A 172 10.06 15.75 41.56
C VAL A 172 9.74 14.25 41.68
N LEU A 173 9.80 13.69 42.89
CA LEU A 173 9.43 12.29 43.14
C LEU A 173 7.93 12.06 42.92
N LEU A 174 7.07 13.04 43.24
CA LEU A 174 5.63 12.96 42.97
C LEU A 174 5.35 13.02 41.47
N VAL A 175 6.01 13.91 40.72
CA VAL A 175 5.88 13.98 39.25
C VAL A 175 6.42 12.71 38.61
N LEU A 176 7.55 12.17 39.08
CA LEU A 176 8.07 10.89 38.63
C LEU A 176 7.13 9.74 38.99
N ALA A 177 6.55 9.72 40.18
CA ALA A 177 5.59 8.70 40.60
C ALA A 177 4.27 8.78 39.82
N LEU A 178 3.80 9.99 39.52
CA LEU A 178 2.63 10.21 38.67
C LEU A 178 2.92 9.83 37.22
N PHE A 179 4.12 10.14 36.72
CA PHE A 179 4.55 9.73 35.38
C PHE A 179 4.72 8.22 35.27
N THR A 180 5.35 7.56 36.26
CA THR A 180 5.46 6.10 36.27
C THR A 180 4.09 5.44 36.43
N LEU A 181 3.22 5.94 37.31
CA LEU A 181 1.84 5.44 37.45
C LEU A 181 1.02 5.66 36.18
N TRP A 182 1.20 6.79 35.49
CA TRP A 182 0.57 7.06 34.19
C TRP A 182 1.10 6.11 33.10
N THR A 183 2.40 5.82 33.06
CA THR A 183 2.99 4.84 32.11
C THR A 183 2.57 3.40 32.40
N LEU A 184 2.45 3.04 33.68
CA LEU A 184 2.03 1.70 34.13
C LEU A 184 0.53 1.48 33.91
N SER A 185 -0.30 2.50 34.09
CA SER A 185 -1.75 2.43 33.83
C SER A 185 -2.11 2.55 32.35
N SER A 186 -1.31 3.29 31.57
CA SER A 186 -1.54 3.49 30.13
C SER A 186 -0.89 2.42 29.25
N GLY A 187 -0.05 1.56 29.83
CA GLY A 187 0.75 0.57 29.12
C GLY A 187 1.88 1.21 28.29
N PRO A 188 3.11 0.66 28.30
CA PRO A 188 4.23 1.21 27.52
C PRO A 188 3.98 1.24 26.00
N ASP A 189 2.96 0.52 25.52
CA ASP A 189 2.54 0.47 24.13
C ASP A 189 1.86 1.76 23.62
N ARG A 190 1.32 2.61 24.50
CA ARG A 190 0.62 3.83 24.05
C ARG A 190 1.57 4.95 23.61
N LEU A 191 2.81 4.97 24.12
CA LEU A 191 3.78 6.03 23.87
C LEU A 191 4.57 5.87 22.56
N PHE A 192 4.60 4.68 21.97
CA PHE A 192 5.46 4.36 20.82
C PHE A 192 4.74 3.79 19.59
N VAL A 193 3.41 3.60 19.65
CA VAL A 193 2.61 3.07 18.52
C VAL A 193 1.71 4.18 18.00
N SER A 194 1.95 4.62 16.76
CA SER A 194 1.13 5.59 16.04
C SER A 194 -0.32 5.12 15.95
N ASP A 195 -1.28 6.05 16.02
CA ASP A 195 -2.70 5.72 15.80
C ASP A 195 -2.90 5.13 14.39
N PRO A 196 -3.90 4.24 14.20
CA PRO A 196 -4.19 3.68 12.89
C PRO A 196 -4.44 4.77 11.87
N VAL A 197 -3.73 4.70 10.75
CA VAL A 197 -3.92 5.61 9.62
C VAL A 197 -5.27 5.29 8.98
N PRO A 198 -6.19 6.25 8.87
CA PRO A 198 -7.50 6.00 8.28
C PRO A 198 -7.39 5.68 6.78
N VAL A 199 -8.46 5.11 6.23
CA VAL A 199 -8.60 4.93 4.78
C VAL A 199 -8.66 6.29 4.07
N PRO A 200 -8.12 6.40 2.85
CA PRO A 200 -8.07 7.66 2.14
C PRO A 200 -9.46 8.15 1.75
N VAL A 201 -9.63 9.47 1.79
CA VAL A 201 -10.85 10.15 1.37
C VAL A 201 -10.81 10.44 -0.12
N LEU A 202 -11.84 10.00 -0.84
CA LEU A 202 -12.08 10.28 -2.25
C LEU A 202 -13.24 11.26 -2.41
N GLU A 203 -12.96 12.39 -3.05
CA GLU A 203 -13.98 13.30 -3.56
C GLU A 203 -14.35 12.89 -4.99
N VAL A 204 -15.64 12.81 -5.30
CA VAL A 204 -16.14 12.69 -6.67
C VAL A 204 -16.66 14.07 -7.09
N SER A 205 -16.06 14.65 -8.12
CA SER A 205 -16.51 15.93 -8.67
C SER A 205 -17.71 15.75 -9.58
N ALA A 206 -18.60 16.74 -9.62
CA ALA A 206 -19.76 16.71 -10.49
C ALA A 206 -19.32 16.59 -11.96
N PRO A 207 -19.85 15.62 -12.74
CA PRO A 207 -19.40 15.42 -14.11
C PRO A 207 -19.65 16.65 -15.00
N VAL A 208 -18.62 17.07 -15.72
CA VAL A 208 -18.72 18.15 -16.72
C VAL A 208 -19.44 17.61 -17.94
N ALA A 209 -20.54 18.24 -18.37
CA ALA A 209 -21.31 17.81 -19.53
C ALA A 209 -21.88 18.99 -20.32
N GLY A 210 -22.35 18.72 -21.54
CA GLY A 210 -23.00 19.70 -22.39
C GLY A 210 -24.30 20.28 -21.79
N ASN A 211 -24.71 21.45 -22.28
CA ASN A 211 -25.85 22.21 -21.75
C ASN A 211 -27.23 21.70 -22.21
N THR A 212 -27.33 20.51 -22.81
CA THR A 212 -28.62 19.95 -23.21
C THR A 212 -29.29 19.23 -22.03
N PRO A 213 -30.63 19.16 -21.95
CA PRO A 213 -31.31 18.39 -20.92
C PRO A 213 -30.88 16.90 -20.87
N PRO A 214 -30.74 16.18 -22.00
CA PRO A 214 -30.24 14.82 -22.00
C PRO A 214 -28.81 14.71 -21.44
N SER A 215 -27.88 15.58 -21.86
CA SER A 215 -26.50 15.56 -21.35
C SER A 215 -26.42 15.77 -19.84
N ARG A 216 -27.23 16.69 -19.28
CA ARG A 216 -27.30 16.91 -17.83
C ARG A 216 -27.90 15.72 -17.07
N ALA A 217 -28.91 15.07 -17.63
CA ALA A 217 -29.50 13.88 -17.02
C ALA A 217 -28.49 12.72 -16.96
N LEU A 218 -27.75 12.51 -18.05
CA LEU A 218 -26.68 11.51 -18.10
C LEU A 218 -25.55 11.80 -17.13
N ALA A 219 -25.12 13.07 -17.02
CA ALA A 219 -24.11 13.48 -16.04
C ALA A 219 -24.52 13.15 -14.60
N ARG A 220 -25.80 13.39 -14.23
CA ARG A 220 -26.31 13.03 -12.89
C ARG A 220 -26.38 11.52 -12.67
N ALA A 221 -26.79 10.76 -13.69
CA ALA A 221 -26.81 9.30 -13.62
C ALA A 221 -25.40 8.72 -13.45
N LEU A 222 -24.41 9.27 -14.19
CA LEU A 222 -23.01 8.92 -14.04
C LEU A 222 -22.48 9.25 -12.63
N ASP A 223 -22.74 10.46 -12.11
CA ASP A 223 -22.37 10.84 -10.74
C ASP A 223 -22.95 9.87 -9.70
N GLY A 224 -24.24 9.54 -9.84
CA GLY A 224 -24.92 8.57 -9.00
C GLY A 224 -24.28 7.18 -9.04
N LYS A 225 -23.97 6.67 -10.24
CA LYS A 225 -23.31 5.37 -10.42
C LYS A 225 -21.91 5.35 -9.80
N LEU A 226 -21.11 6.39 -10.01
CA LEU A 226 -19.76 6.50 -9.45
C LEU A 226 -19.79 6.55 -7.91
N ARG A 227 -20.64 7.41 -7.33
CA ARG A 227 -20.77 7.51 -5.86
C ARG A 227 -21.31 6.22 -5.26
N ASP A 228 -22.32 5.61 -5.87
CA ASP A 228 -22.87 4.34 -5.37
C ASP A 228 -21.89 3.18 -5.49
N GLY A 229 -21.08 3.15 -6.55
CA GLY A 229 -20.08 2.11 -6.73
C GLY A 229 -18.90 2.26 -5.78
N LEU A 230 -18.30 3.45 -5.72
CA LEU A 230 -17.08 3.69 -4.96
C LEU A 230 -17.30 3.57 -3.44
N ARG A 231 -18.48 3.94 -2.92
CA ARG A 231 -18.78 3.83 -1.48
C ARG A 231 -18.89 2.40 -0.95
N ARG A 232 -18.90 1.39 -1.83
CA ARG A 232 -19.08 -0.03 -1.47
C ARG A 232 -17.76 -0.74 -1.15
N PHE A 233 -16.63 -0.06 -1.33
CA PHE A 233 -15.30 -0.58 -1.07
C PHE A 233 -14.81 -0.16 0.32
N ASP A 234 -14.22 -1.10 1.05
CA ASP A 234 -13.72 -0.87 2.41
C ASP A 234 -12.37 -0.10 2.44
N LEU A 235 -11.73 0.11 1.29
CA LEU A 235 -10.40 0.72 1.17
C LEU A 235 -10.43 2.21 0.79
N VAL A 236 -11.62 2.80 0.68
CA VAL A 236 -11.81 4.20 0.29
C VAL A 236 -13.04 4.76 1.01
N ASP A 237 -12.89 5.91 1.65
CA ASP A 237 -14.01 6.70 2.17
C ASP A 237 -14.45 7.73 1.13
N LEU A 238 -15.75 7.87 0.86
CA LEU A 238 -16.23 8.99 0.05
C LEU A 238 -16.44 10.25 0.89
N LEU A 239 -15.96 11.40 0.38
CA LEU A 239 -16.27 12.69 0.97
C LEU A 239 -17.76 13.00 0.78
N SER A 240 -18.50 13.04 1.89
CA SER A 240 -19.90 13.48 1.90
C SER A 240 -20.00 14.99 1.69
N SER A 241 -21.08 15.46 1.08
CA SER A 241 -21.41 16.89 1.04
C SER A 241 -21.48 17.44 2.46
N LYS A 242 -20.73 18.52 2.73
CA LYS A 242 -20.60 19.16 4.05
C LYS A 242 -21.97 19.30 4.74
N ALA A 243 -22.13 18.68 5.91
CA ALA A 243 -23.26 18.99 6.78
C ALA A 243 -23.13 20.46 7.25
N PRO A 244 -24.19 21.28 7.20
CA PRO A 244 -24.14 22.63 7.76
C PRO A 244 -23.73 22.55 9.23
N GLY A 245 -22.58 23.15 9.60
CA GLY A 245 -22.09 23.20 10.98
C GLY A 245 -20.95 22.25 11.36
N ALA A 246 -20.40 21.44 10.43
CA ALA A 246 -19.22 20.63 10.73
C ALA A 246 -17.96 21.51 10.94
N ALA A 247 -17.34 21.38 12.12
CA ALA A 247 -16.30 22.28 12.64
C ALA A 247 -14.93 22.19 11.94
N THR A 248 -14.69 21.18 11.10
CA THR A 248 -13.47 21.07 10.28
C THR A 248 -13.78 20.35 8.97
N PRO A 249 -13.40 20.91 7.79
CA PRO A 249 -13.51 20.19 6.53
C PRO A 249 -12.52 19.01 6.53
N ARG A 250 -12.98 17.76 6.40
CA ARG A 250 -12.09 16.66 6.00
C ARG A 250 -11.62 16.96 4.58
N THR A 251 -10.31 17.14 4.41
CA THR A 251 -9.71 17.34 3.08
C THR A 251 -9.66 16.01 2.35
N ALA A 252 -9.99 16.01 1.07
CA ALA A 252 -9.86 14.81 0.25
C ALA A 252 -8.39 14.47 -0.02
N ASP A 253 -8.04 13.19 0.01
CA ASP A 253 -6.71 12.69 -0.40
C ASP A 253 -6.64 12.54 -1.92
N TYR A 254 -7.77 12.13 -2.52
CA TYR A 254 -7.95 11.96 -3.95
C TYR A 254 -9.20 12.68 -4.44
N ARG A 255 -9.18 13.11 -5.71
CA ARG A 255 -10.33 13.69 -6.41
C ARG A 255 -10.53 13.00 -7.75
N LEU A 256 -11.71 12.46 -7.99
CA LEU A 256 -12.13 11.89 -9.27
C LEU A 256 -12.90 12.94 -10.05
N ASP A 257 -12.25 13.47 -11.09
CA ASP A 257 -12.88 14.35 -12.05
C ASP A 257 -13.52 13.51 -13.16
N ALA A 258 -14.75 13.87 -13.53
CA ALA A 258 -15.50 13.20 -14.58
C ALA A 258 -15.95 14.20 -15.64
N SER A 259 -15.89 13.81 -16.91
CA SER A 259 -16.51 14.53 -18.01
C SER A 259 -17.27 13.59 -18.92
N LEU A 260 -18.33 14.10 -19.54
CA LEU A 260 -19.20 13.37 -20.44
C LEU A 260 -19.47 14.23 -21.68
N VAL A 261 -19.10 13.69 -22.84
CA VAL A 261 -19.33 14.32 -24.15
C VAL A 261 -20.22 13.39 -24.96
N ARG A 262 -21.35 13.89 -25.45
CA ARG A 262 -22.24 13.12 -26.34
C ARG A 262 -21.87 13.44 -27.79
N ASN A 263 -21.68 12.40 -28.60
CA ASN A 263 -21.41 12.57 -30.03
C ASN A 263 -22.73 12.71 -30.82
N LEU A 264 -22.61 13.03 -32.11
CA LEU A 264 -23.76 13.24 -33.01
C LEU A 264 -24.53 11.94 -33.29
N GLU A 265 -23.90 10.79 -33.11
CA GLU A 265 -24.49 9.45 -33.31
C GLU A 265 -25.27 8.95 -32.09
N GLY A 266 -25.29 9.73 -31.00
CA GLY A 266 -26.00 9.40 -29.75
C GLY A 266 -25.11 8.81 -28.66
N ASN A 267 -23.98 8.20 -29.02
CA ASN A 267 -23.02 7.63 -28.06
C ASN A 267 -22.45 8.69 -27.12
N ALA A 268 -22.17 8.27 -25.89
CA ALA A 268 -21.50 9.11 -24.89
C ALA A 268 -20.05 8.67 -24.71
N GLU A 269 -19.16 9.63 -24.55
CA GLU A 269 -17.77 9.41 -24.20
C GLU A 269 -17.53 9.99 -22.81
N VAL A 270 -17.18 9.10 -21.88
CA VAL A 270 -16.93 9.43 -20.48
C VAL A 270 -15.43 9.44 -20.24
N THR A 271 -14.89 10.56 -19.75
CA THR A 271 -13.50 10.64 -19.32
C THR A 271 -13.45 10.75 -17.81
N LEU A 272 -12.65 9.90 -17.18
CA LEU A 272 -12.43 9.87 -15.75
C LEU A 272 -10.95 10.13 -15.46
N VAL A 273 -10.66 11.05 -14.55
CA VAL A 273 -9.29 11.42 -14.15
C VAL A 273 -9.20 11.38 -12.64
N LEU A 274 -8.35 10.51 -12.10
CA LEU A 274 -8.08 10.43 -10.68
C LEU A 274 -6.85 11.26 -10.35
N ASN A 275 -7.03 12.25 -9.50
CA ASN A 275 -5.99 13.16 -9.04
C ASN A 275 -5.66 12.90 -7.58
N ARG A 276 -4.38 12.93 -7.24
CA ARG A 276 -3.94 13.05 -5.85
C ARG A 276 -3.92 14.53 -5.48
N VAL A 277 -4.62 14.86 -4.40
CA VAL A 277 -4.85 16.26 -4.00
C VAL A 277 -3.58 16.90 -3.44
N ALA A 278 -2.79 16.14 -2.67
CA ALA A 278 -1.61 16.63 -1.96
C ALA A 278 -0.55 17.29 -2.87
N ASP A 279 -0.39 16.82 -4.11
CA ASP A 279 0.57 17.33 -5.09
C ASP A 279 -0.06 17.70 -6.44
N GLN A 280 -1.39 17.78 -6.50
CA GLN A 280 -2.16 18.13 -7.70
C GLN A 280 -1.80 17.31 -8.95
N ARG A 281 -1.51 16.02 -8.76
CA ARG A 281 -1.06 15.13 -9.83
C ARG A 281 -2.18 14.21 -10.30
N ALA A 282 -2.45 14.19 -11.60
CA ALA A 282 -3.22 13.12 -12.23
C ALA A 282 -2.41 11.82 -12.17
N ILE A 283 -2.89 10.83 -11.41
CA ILE A 283 -2.22 9.53 -11.24
C ILE A 283 -2.81 8.46 -12.15
N TRP A 284 -4.01 8.69 -12.67
CA TRP A 284 -4.69 7.79 -13.59
C TRP A 284 -5.77 8.52 -14.39
N SER A 285 -5.98 8.08 -15.62
CA SER A 285 -7.09 8.56 -16.47
C SER A 285 -7.55 7.47 -17.41
N GLN A 286 -8.84 7.44 -17.73
CA GLN A 286 -9.39 6.59 -18.77
C GLN A 286 -10.55 7.26 -19.49
N GLN A 287 -10.62 7.01 -20.79
CA GLN A 287 -11.75 7.35 -21.65
C GLN A 287 -12.55 6.08 -21.95
N ILE A 288 -13.87 6.13 -21.76
CA ILE A 288 -14.80 5.03 -21.96
C ILE A 288 -15.88 5.48 -22.96
N LYS A 289 -16.06 4.71 -24.02
CA LYS A 289 -17.20 4.85 -24.92
C LYS A 289 -18.38 4.09 -24.34
N VAL A 290 -19.51 4.76 -24.20
CA VAL A 290 -20.77 4.22 -23.69
C VAL A 290 -21.79 4.31 -24.81
N THR A 291 -22.30 3.16 -25.23
CA THR A 291 -23.33 3.11 -26.27
C THR A 291 -24.68 3.56 -25.72
N ASP A 292 -25.60 4.00 -26.58
CA ASP A 292 -26.95 4.41 -26.16
C ASP A 292 -27.69 3.29 -25.39
N GLN A 293 -27.41 2.01 -25.69
CA GLN A 293 -27.99 0.86 -24.98
C GLN A 293 -27.45 0.66 -23.56
N GLU A 294 -26.18 0.98 -23.32
CA GLU A 294 -25.52 0.84 -22.00
C GLU A 294 -25.72 2.06 -21.10
N THR A 295 -26.15 3.17 -21.69
CA THR A 295 -26.29 4.47 -21.05
C THR A 295 -27.25 4.50 -19.83
N PRO A 296 -28.36 3.73 -19.80
CA PRO A 296 -29.24 3.70 -18.62
C PRO A 296 -28.57 3.11 -17.36
N GLU A 297 -27.71 2.11 -17.51
CA GLU A 297 -27.13 1.34 -16.38
C GLU A 297 -25.65 1.67 -16.12
N PHE A 298 -24.98 2.31 -17.08
CA PHE A 298 -23.54 2.58 -17.09
C PHE A 298 -22.72 1.32 -16.77
N ALA A 299 -23.09 0.17 -17.35
CA ALA A 299 -22.42 -1.11 -17.12
C ALA A 299 -20.92 -1.04 -17.47
N ALA A 300 -20.55 -0.29 -18.51
CA ALA A 300 -19.15 -0.06 -18.91
C ALA A 300 -18.30 0.70 -17.85
N ILE A 301 -18.92 1.34 -16.85
CA ILE A 301 -18.23 2.06 -15.77
C ILE A 301 -17.90 1.13 -14.59
N GLU A 302 -18.55 -0.03 -14.47
CA GLU A 302 -18.35 -0.95 -13.35
C GLU A 302 -16.91 -1.45 -13.22
N PRO A 303 -16.20 -1.84 -14.31
CA PRO A 303 -14.79 -2.20 -14.23
C PRO A 303 -13.90 -1.01 -13.84
N VAL A 304 -14.32 0.22 -14.12
CA VAL A 304 -13.56 1.42 -13.72
C VAL A 304 -13.65 1.64 -12.21
N ILE A 305 -14.84 1.48 -11.63
CA ILE A 305 -15.06 1.56 -10.19
C ILE A 305 -14.13 0.55 -9.47
N ALA A 306 -14.13 -0.71 -9.92
CA ALA A 306 -13.26 -1.76 -9.39
C ALA A 306 -11.77 -1.40 -9.49
N ARG A 307 -11.31 -0.90 -10.65
CA ARG A 307 -9.90 -0.54 -10.87
C ARG A 307 -9.46 0.70 -10.10
N ILE A 308 -10.37 1.57 -9.65
CA ILE A 308 -10.03 2.71 -8.79
C ILE A 308 -9.93 2.27 -7.33
N ALA A 309 -10.99 1.65 -6.80
CA ALA A 309 -11.20 1.46 -5.35
C ALA A 309 -11.00 0.02 -4.84
N GLY A 310 -10.85 -0.96 -5.74
CA GLY A 310 -10.66 -2.36 -5.39
C GLY A 310 -9.34 -2.66 -4.68
N ASP A 311 -9.21 -3.91 -4.23
CA ASP A 311 -8.04 -4.43 -3.50
C ASP A 311 -6.70 -4.14 -4.20
N TYR A 312 -6.72 -4.13 -5.53
CA TYR A 312 -5.56 -3.94 -6.39
C TYR A 312 -5.65 -2.64 -7.22
N GLY A 313 -6.60 -1.77 -6.85
CA GLY A 313 -6.91 -0.56 -7.58
C GLY A 313 -5.83 0.51 -7.51
N VAL A 314 -6.04 1.58 -8.28
CA VAL A 314 -5.10 2.70 -8.43
C VAL A 314 -4.75 3.32 -7.09
N ILE A 315 -5.71 3.50 -6.19
CA ILE A 315 -5.49 4.15 -4.87
C ILE A 315 -4.54 3.31 -4.00
N VAL A 316 -4.77 2.00 -3.93
CA VAL A 316 -3.89 1.07 -3.18
C VAL A 316 -2.50 1.05 -3.79
N ARG A 317 -2.40 0.97 -5.13
CA ARG A 317 -1.13 0.94 -5.85
C ARG A 317 -0.33 2.24 -5.65
N ASP A 318 -0.99 3.39 -5.69
CA ASP A 318 -0.34 4.68 -5.44
C ASP A 318 0.30 4.74 -4.05
N GLN A 319 -0.44 4.28 -3.03
CA GLN A 319 0.07 4.23 -1.65
C GLN A 319 1.29 3.31 -1.53
N VAL A 320 1.20 2.10 -2.08
CA VAL A 320 2.29 1.12 -2.05
C VAL A 320 3.53 1.59 -2.84
N GLN A 321 3.34 2.30 -3.95
CA GLN A 321 4.44 2.83 -4.75
C GLN A 321 5.16 3.97 -4.05
N ARG A 322 4.42 4.89 -3.41
CA ARG A 322 5.02 5.99 -2.65
C ARG A 322 5.71 5.53 -1.38
N GLN A 323 5.17 4.51 -0.72
CA GLN A 323 5.60 4.07 0.60
C GLN A 323 5.72 2.54 0.66
N PRO A 324 6.69 1.94 -0.07
CA PRO A 324 6.78 0.50 -0.27
C PRO A 324 7.06 -0.29 1.01
N ASP A 325 7.66 0.33 2.02
CA ASP A 325 8.01 -0.28 3.30
C ASP A 325 7.13 0.23 4.46
N ASN A 326 6.02 0.90 4.16
CA ASN A 326 5.12 1.40 5.19
C ASN A 326 4.10 0.32 5.62
N PHE A 327 4.33 -0.24 6.81
CA PHE A 327 3.45 -1.19 7.49
C PHE A 327 2.80 -0.57 8.74
N SER A 328 2.60 0.75 8.76
CA SER A 328 1.90 1.39 9.88
C SER A 328 0.47 0.83 10.03
N PRO A 329 -0.06 0.75 11.27
CA PRO A 329 -1.43 0.32 11.52
C PRO A 329 -2.46 1.09 10.69
N GLY A 330 -3.57 0.44 10.32
CA GLY A 330 -4.63 1.00 9.46
C GLY A 330 -4.39 0.76 7.96
N PHE A 331 -4.75 1.75 7.13
CA PHE A 331 -4.76 1.63 5.67
C PHE A 331 -3.42 1.19 5.03
N PRO A 332 -2.23 1.71 5.44
CA PRO A 332 -0.96 1.25 4.90
C PRO A 332 -0.75 -0.26 5.08
N CYS A 333 -1.15 -0.81 6.23
CA CYS A 333 -1.10 -2.25 6.48
C CYS A 333 -2.04 -3.03 5.55
N LEU A 334 -3.26 -2.57 5.32
CA LEU A 334 -4.21 -3.19 4.38
C LEU A 334 -3.69 -3.14 2.93
N ALA A 335 -3.07 -2.02 2.53
CA ALA A 335 -2.44 -1.89 1.23
C ALA A 335 -1.27 -2.88 1.04
N GLN A 336 -0.44 -3.06 2.08
CA GLN A 336 0.62 -4.07 2.08
C GLN A 336 0.08 -5.50 2.12
N PHE A 337 -1.03 -5.75 2.80
CA PHE A 337 -1.72 -7.04 2.76
C PHE A 337 -2.16 -7.39 1.33
N ASN A 338 -2.74 -6.45 0.59
CA ASN A 338 -3.11 -6.68 -0.80
C ASN A 338 -1.87 -6.84 -1.70
N ARG A 339 -0.80 -6.07 -1.49
CA ARG A 339 0.49 -6.30 -2.17
C ARG A 339 1.05 -7.69 -1.87
N MET A 340 0.96 -8.16 -0.62
CA MET A 340 1.40 -9.50 -0.23
C MET A 340 0.60 -10.57 -0.97
N ARG A 341 -0.71 -10.39 -1.13
CA ARG A 341 -1.56 -11.30 -1.92
C ARG A 341 -1.19 -11.31 -3.40
N GLN A 342 -0.79 -10.16 -3.95
CA GLN A 342 -0.28 -10.04 -5.32
C GLN A 342 1.07 -10.71 -5.53
N MET A 343 2.00 -10.50 -4.61
CA MET A 343 3.41 -10.91 -4.78
C MET A 343 3.73 -12.26 -4.13
N ARG A 344 2.84 -12.77 -3.26
CA ARG A 344 3.01 -13.99 -2.44
C ARG A 344 4.33 -14.07 -1.67
N SER A 345 4.82 -12.93 -1.20
CA SER A 345 6.09 -12.81 -0.46
C SER A 345 5.93 -13.26 1.01
N THR A 346 6.61 -14.34 1.40
CA THR A 346 6.60 -14.86 2.78
C THR A 346 7.17 -13.86 3.82
N PRO A 347 8.29 -13.16 3.56
CA PRO A 347 8.77 -12.12 4.49
C PRO A 347 7.74 -11.03 4.73
N THR A 348 7.06 -10.58 3.67
CA THR A 348 6.00 -9.58 3.75
C THR A 348 4.80 -10.09 4.56
N ALA A 349 4.46 -11.38 4.47
CA ALA A 349 3.35 -11.95 5.24
C ALA A 349 3.52 -11.86 6.75
N LYS A 350 4.76 -12.02 7.25
CA LYS A 350 5.07 -11.83 8.68
C LYS A 350 4.86 -10.38 9.11
N GLN A 351 5.36 -9.42 8.33
CA GLN A 351 5.20 -7.99 8.60
C GLN A 351 3.72 -7.58 8.56
N VAL A 352 2.96 -8.09 7.58
CA VAL A 352 1.52 -7.88 7.46
C VAL A 352 0.79 -8.42 8.71
N THR A 353 1.14 -9.62 9.18
CA THR A 353 0.56 -10.18 10.40
C THR A 353 0.81 -9.27 11.60
N THR A 354 2.04 -8.75 11.75
CA THR A 354 2.40 -7.83 12.83
C THR A 354 1.62 -6.53 12.75
N CYS A 355 1.50 -5.91 11.56
CA CYS A 355 0.78 -4.64 11.43
C CYS A 355 -0.73 -4.81 11.60
N LEU A 356 -1.33 -5.91 11.13
CA LEU A 356 -2.77 -6.19 11.31
C LEU A 356 -3.09 -6.36 12.80
N ARG A 357 -2.24 -7.09 13.55
CA ARG A 357 -2.39 -7.19 15.01
C ARG A 357 -2.23 -5.84 15.71
N ALA A 358 -1.31 -4.99 15.21
CA ALA A 358 -1.15 -3.64 15.73
C ALA A 358 -2.38 -2.74 15.46
N THR A 359 -3.01 -2.86 14.29
CA THR A 359 -4.31 -2.22 14.00
C THR A 359 -5.35 -2.69 15.00
N LEU A 360 -5.52 -4.00 15.17
CA LEU A 360 -6.54 -4.60 16.04
C LEU A 360 -6.33 -4.35 17.53
N LYS A 361 -5.10 -4.01 17.94
CA LYS A 361 -4.80 -3.58 19.31
C LYS A 361 -5.39 -2.20 19.63
N ARG A 362 -5.53 -1.33 18.62
CA ARG A 362 -6.09 0.02 18.76
C ARG A 362 -7.57 0.07 18.38
N ASP A 363 -7.93 -0.58 17.29
CA ASP A 363 -9.31 -0.77 16.86
C ASP A 363 -9.63 -2.26 16.75
N SER A 364 -10.08 -2.84 17.87
CA SER A 364 -10.42 -4.26 17.95
C SER A 364 -11.68 -4.64 17.17
N ARG A 365 -12.40 -3.65 16.63
CA ARG A 365 -13.66 -3.85 15.93
C ARG A 365 -13.58 -3.66 14.42
N ASP A 366 -12.43 -3.25 13.89
CA ASP A 366 -12.20 -3.07 12.45
C ASP A 366 -12.49 -4.38 11.66
N PRO A 367 -13.57 -4.43 10.88
CA PRO A 367 -13.96 -5.64 10.16
C PRO A 367 -13.00 -5.98 9.02
N ALA A 368 -12.37 -4.98 8.38
CA ALA A 368 -11.43 -5.19 7.29
C ALA A 368 -10.11 -5.78 7.80
N ALA A 369 -9.58 -5.26 8.92
CA ALA A 369 -8.39 -5.80 9.54
C ALA A 369 -8.61 -7.22 10.09
N LEU A 370 -9.78 -7.51 10.68
CA LEU A 370 -10.15 -8.86 11.13
C LEU A 370 -10.27 -9.84 9.94
N ALA A 371 -10.95 -9.43 8.86
CA ALA A 371 -11.10 -10.24 7.66
C ALA A 371 -9.75 -10.51 6.97
N ALA A 372 -8.87 -9.51 6.91
CA ALA A 372 -7.52 -9.64 6.38
C ALA A 372 -6.69 -10.62 7.22
N LEU A 373 -6.69 -10.47 8.55
CA LEU A 373 -5.95 -11.38 9.43
C LEU A 373 -6.50 -12.80 9.36
N SER A 374 -7.82 -12.98 9.28
CA SER A 374 -8.45 -14.28 9.04
C SER A 374 -7.90 -14.95 7.78
N LEU A 375 -7.77 -14.21 6.67
CA LEU A 375 -7.21 -14.74 5.43
C LEU A 375 -5.75 -15.15 5.59
N VAL A 376 -4.93 -14.34 6.26
CA VAL A 376 -3.52 -14.69 6.52
C VAL A 376 -3.43 -15.98 7.33
N ARG A 377 -4.26 -16.16 8.36
CA ARG A 377 -4.27 -17.38 9.18
C ARG A 377 -4.76 -18.61 8.43
N PHE A 378 -5.69 -18.47 7.48
CA PHE A 378 -6.00 -19.55 6.55
C PHE A 378 -4.80 -19.90 5.65
N GLY A 379 -4.03 -18.89 5.22
CA GLY A 379 -2.77 -19.09 4.50
C GLY A 379 -1.73 -19.88 5.31
N ASP A 380 -1.62 -19.62 6.61
CA ASP A 380 -0.73 -20.36 7.52
C ASP A 380 -1.19 -21.81 7.75
N TRP A 381 -2.50 -22.03 7.79
CA TRP A 381 -3.10 -23.36 7.94
C TRP A 381 -2.83 -24.28 6.73
N GLN A 382 -3.01 -23.77 5.50
CA GLN A 382 -2.96 -24.59 4.28
C GLN A 382 -1.73 -25.52 4.17
N PRO A 383 -0.48 -25.04 4.29
CA PRO A 383 0.70 -25.89 4.18
C PRO A 383 0.89 -26.84 5.38
N GLN A 384 0.23 -26.57 6.50
CA GLN A 384 0.41 -27.27 7.78
C GLN A 384 -0.85 -28.04 8.22
N ARG A 385 -1.80 -28.27 7.31
CA ARG A 385 -3.16 -28.76 7.61
C ARG A 385 -3.24 -30.03 8.48
N MET A 386 -2.25 -30.91 8.37
CA MET A 386 -2.21 -32.19 9.11
C MET A 386 -1.48 -32.10 10.46
N THR A 387 -1.04 -30.89 10.84
CA THR A 387 -0.26 -30.66 12.06
C THR A 387 -1.12 -30.01 13.16
N PRO A 388 -0.72 -30.12 14.44
CA PRO A 388 -1.35 -29.36 15.52
C PRO A 388 -1.33 -27.85 15.27
N ALA A 389 -0.22 -27.30 14.77
CA ALA A 389 -0.09 -25.88 14.45
C ALA A 389 -1.10 -25.43 13.38
N GLY A 390 -1.31 -26.26 12.36
CA GLY A 390 -2.34 -26.02 11.34
C GLY A 390 -3.76 -25.99 11.94
N ARG A 391 -4.08 -26.90 12.86
CA ARG A 391 -5.40 -26.88 13.54
C ARG A 391 -5.61 -25.59 14.34
N THR A 392 -4.59 -25.10 15.04
CA THR A 392 -4.64 -23.82 15.76
C THR A 392 -4.81 -22.63 14.83
N ALA A 393 -4.04 -22.58 13.73
CA ALA A 393 -4.17 -21.52 12.73
C ALA A 393 -5.58 -21.50 12.11
N PHE A 394 -6.15 -22.68 11.83
CA PHE A 394 -7.50 -22.80 11.32
C PHE A 394 -8.57 -22.31 12.30
N SER A 395 -8.48 -22.71 13.57
CA SER A 395 -9.43 -22.25 14.59
C SER A 395 -9.36 -20.74 14.79
N GLU A 396 -8.14 -20.17 14.79
CA GLU A 396 -7.94 -18.73 14.89
C GLU A 396 -8.50 -17.99 13.67
N ALA A 397 -8.27 -18.50 12.46
CA ALA A 397 -8.80 -17.93 11.22
C ALA A 397 -10.33 -17.85 11.24
N ARG A 398 -11.00 -18.91 11.70
CA ARG A 398 -12.47 -18.93 11.84
C ARG A 398 -12.98 -17.98 12.91
N ALA A 399 -12.30 -17.90 14.07
CA ALA A 399 -12.68 -16.98 15.14
C ALA A 399 -12.59 -15.51 14.68
N LEU A 400 -11.53 -15.16 13.94
CA LEU A 400 -11.36 -13.82 13.37
C LEU A 400 -12.45 -13.49 12.34
N ALA A 401 -12.82 -14.44 11.48
CA ALA A 401 -13.92 -14.26 10.52
C ALA A 401 -15.25 -14.02 11.23
N LEU A 402 -15.54 -14.80 12.28
CA LEU A 402 -16.75 -14.64 13.09
C LEU A 402 -16.77 -13.27 13.76
N GLN A 403 -15.66 -12.86 14.35
CA GLN A 403 -15.54 -11.55 15.00
C GLN A 403 -15.73 -10.41 13.99
N ALA A 404 -15.17 -10.52 12.77
CA ALA A 404 -15.38 -9.52 11.72
C ALA A 404 -16.87 -9.35 11.39
N TYR A 405 -17.58 -10.46 11.23
CA TYR A 405 -19.02 -10.47 10.97
C TYR A 405 -19.84 -9.93 12.15
N GLU A 406 -19.57 -10.37 13.38
CA GLU A 406 -20.30 -9.90 14.57
C GLU A 406 -20.10 -8.40 14.83
N ASN A 407 -18.90 -7.89 14.54
CA ASN A 407 -18.61 -6.47 14.70
C ASN A 407 -19.31 -5.59 13.66
N SER A 408 -19.54 -6.10 12.45
CA SER A 408 -20.21 -5.40 11.37
C SER A 408 -20.97 -6.37 10.44
N PRO A 409 -22.19 -6.81 10.83
CA PRO A 409 -22.94 -7.84 10.10
C PRO A 409 -23.34 -7.46 8.67
N ASN A 410 -23.38 -6.15 8.38
CA ASN A 410 -23.71 -5.59 7.08
C ASN A 410 -22.47 -5.08 6.32
N SER A 411 -21.27 -5.54 6.69
CA SER A 411 -20.03 -5.23 5.94
C SER A 411 -19.68 -6.35 4.97
N THR A 412 -19.19 -5.98 3.79
CA THR A 412 -18.70 -6.94 2.79
C THR A 412 -17.53 -7.76 3.36
N ALA A 413 -16.57 -7.12 4.03
CA ALA A 413 -15.43 -7.77 4.67
C ALA A 413 -15.84 -8.91 5.63
N GLY A 414 -16.74 -8.64 6.58
CA GLY A 414 -17.18 -9.63 7.57
C GLY A 414 -17.97 -10.77 6.96
N LEU A 415 -18.94 -10.46 6.09
CA LEU A 415 -19.75 -11.46 5.39
C LEU A 415 -18.90 -12.38 4.51
N PHE A 416 -17.97 -11.81 3.73
CA PHE A 416 -17.12 -12.60 2.85
C PHE A 416 -16.08 -13.44 3.62
N ALA A 417 -15.53 -12.92 4.73
CA ALA A 417 -14.68 -13.70 5.61
C ALA A 417 -15.41 -14.93 6.18
N MET A 418 -16.66 -14.75 6.62
CA MET A 418 -17.49 -15.85 7.11
C MET A 418 -17.93 -16.80 6.00
N ALA A 419 -18.24 -16.31 4.80
CA ALA A 419 -18.54 -17.15 3.64
C ALA A 419 -17.36 -18.09 3.36
N ARG A 420 -16.13 -17.54 3.26
CA ARG A 420 -14.89 -18.30 3.07
C ARG A 420 -14.69 -19.36 4.17
N ALA A 421 -14.87 -18.98 5.44
CA ALA A 421 -14.75 -19.90 6.56
C ALA A 421 -15.73 -21.08 6.48
N ASN A 422 -16.96 -20.84 6.04
CA ASN A 422 -17.96 -21.88 5.82
C ASN A 422 -17.57 -22.82 4.66
N PHE A 423 -17.10 -22.28 3.53
CA PHE A 423 -16.65 -23.10 2.41
C PHE A 423 -15.46 -24.00 2.79
N TYR A 424 -14.51 -23.50 3.59
CA TYR A 424 -13.36 -24.31 4.02
C TYR A 424 -13.71 -25.47 4.96
N VAL A 425 -14.85 -25.42 5.67
CA VAL A 425 -15.38 -26.57 6.43
C VAL A 425 -16.38 -27.41 5.64
N GLY A 426 -16.60 -27.11 4.36
CA GLY A 426 -17.58 -27.80 3.51
C GLY A 426 -19.04 -27.42 3.76
N ASN A 427 -19.31 -26.37 4.54
CA ASN A 427 -20.66 -25.84 4.72
C ASN A 427 -21.07 -24.95 3.53
N CYS A 428 -21.43 -25.59 2.41
CA CYS A 428 -21.84 -24.90 1.19
C CYS A 428 -23.06 -23.99 1.40
N ALA A 429 -24.07 -24.44 2.16
CA ALA A 429 -25.28 -23.65 2.40
C ALA A 429 -24.96 -22.34 3.16
N GLY A 430 -24.19 -22.43 4.26
CA GLY A 430 -23.78 -21.24 5.00
C GLY A 430 -22.86 -20.32 4.19
N GLY A 431 -21.93 -20.90 3.43
CA GLY A 431 -21.03 -20.17 2.53
C GLY A 431 -21.79 -19.37 1.47
N ASN A 432 -22.77 -20.00 0.81
CA ASN A 432 -23.60 -19.35 -0.20
C ASN A 432 -24.45 -18.22 0.40
N THR A 433 -25.17 -18.47 1.49
CA THR A 433 -26.02 -17.42 2.12
C THR A 433 -25.23 -16.16 2.44
N MET A 434 -24.06 -16.31 3.05
CA MET A 434 -23.21 -15.17 3.42
C MET A 434 -22.53 -14.55 2.19
N GLY A 435 -22.04 -15.37 1.27
CA GLY A 435 -21.39 -14.92 0.03
C GLY A 435 -22.33 -14.13 -0.88
N ASP A 436 -23.54 -14.63 -1.10
CA ASP A 436 -24.54 -13.97 -1.93
C ASP A 436 -24.98 -12.64 -1.31
N THR A 437 -24.99 -12.56 0.02
CA THR A 437 -25.26 -11.30 0.73
C THR A 437 -24.12 -10.31 0.55
N ALA A 438 -22.87 -10.75 0.70
CA ALA A 438 -21.69 -9.91 0.44
C ALA A 438 -21.68 -9.38 -1.00
N LEU A 439 -22.00 -10.24 -1.98
CA LEU A 439 -22.06 -9.87 -3.40
C LEU A 439 -23.14 -8.80 -3.68
N ARG A 440 -24.29 -8.87 -3.02
CA ARG A 440 -25.32 -7.80 -3.13
C ARG A 440 -24.86 -6.47 -2.54
N LEU A 441 -24.03 -6.49 -1.50
CA LEU A 441 -23.47 -5.27 -0.90
C LEU A 441 -22.41 -4.64 -1.80
N ASN A 442 -21.54 -5.45 -2.42
CA ASN A 442 -20.56 -4.95 -3.39
C ASN A 442 -20.47 -5.86 -4.64
N PRO A 443 -21.26 -5.59 -5.70
CA PRO A 443 -21.19 -6.35 -6.96
C PRO A 443 -19.99 -5.98 -7.85
N TYR A 444 -19.14 -5.05 -7.39
CA TYR A 444 -17.99 -4.52 -8.14
C TYR A 444 -16.65 -5.05 -7.64
N ASP A 445 -16.63 -5.90 -6.60
CA ASP A 445 -15.41 -6.51 -6.09
C ASP A 445 -15.01 -7.73 -6.95
N PRO A 446 -13.91 -7.65 -7.73
CA PRO A 446 -13.48 -8.72 -8.61
C PRO A 446 -12.98 -9.95 -7.84
N ASP A 447 -12.30 -9.75 -6.70
CA ASP A 447 -11.70 -10.83 -5.93
C ASP A 447 -12.80 -11.64 -5.23
N MET A 448 -13.76 -10.95 -4.61
CA MET A 448 -14.93 -11.58 -4.02
C MET A 448 -15.72 -12.38 -5.07
N ALA A 449 -16.04 -11.79 -6.22
CA ALA A 449 -16.75 -12.49 -7.29
C ALA A 449 -15.99 -13.75 -7.72
N GLY A 450 -14.68 -13.64 -7.98
CA GLY A 450 -13.86 -14.76 -8.46
C GLY A 450 -13.78 -15.92 -7.44
N PHE A 451 -13.56 -15.61 -6.17
CA PHE A 451 -13.47 -16.63 -5.14
C PHE A 451 -14.84 -17.25 -4.79
N LEU A 452 -15.92 -16.47 -4.77
CA LEU A 452 -17.27 -17.04 -4.65
C LEU A 452 -17.58 -17.96 -5.83
N GLY A 453 -17.17 -17.59 -7.05
CA GLY A 453 -17.30 -18.43 -8.23
C GLY A 453 -16.60 -19.78 -8.08
N LEU A 454 -15.33 -19.76 -7.65
CA LEU A 454 -14.58 -20.96 -7.29
C LEU A 454 -15.31 -21.82 -6.25
N PHE A 455 -15.76 -21.22 -5.15
CA PHE A 455 -16.41 -21.96 -4.07
C PHE A 455 -17.73 -22.60 -4.52
N LYS A 456 -18.56 -21.87 -5.27
CA LYS A 456 -19.81 -22.38 -5.83
C LYS A 456 -19.58 -23.57 -6.75
N ILE A 457 -18.56 -23.54 -7.60
CA ILE A 457 -18.18 -24.71 -8.43
C ILE A 457 -17.84 -25.91 -7.55
N THR A 458 -17.06 -25.72 -6.48
CA THR A 458 -16.73 -26.82 -5.56
C THR A 458 -17.94 -27.37 -4.80
N CYS A 459 -18.97 -26.55 -4.64
CA CYS A 459 -20.26 -26.90 -4.02
C CYS A 459 -21.31 -27.42 -5.03
N GLY A 460 -20.91 -27.69 -6.29
CA GLY A 460 -21.80 -28.26 -7.31
C GLY A 460 -22.64 -27.24 -8.09
N GLN A 461 -22.46 -25.94 -7.86
CA GLN A 461 -23.16 -24.86 -8.56
C GLN A 461 -22.31 -24.31 -9.71
N ALA A 462 -22.05 -25.16 -10.71
CA ALA A 462 -21.09 -24.86 -11.78
C ALA A 462 -21.48 -23.64 -12.63
N THR A 463 -22.75 -23.54 -13.04
CA THR A 463 -23.23 -22.44 -13.91
C THR A 463 -23.09 -21.07 -13.26
N GLU A 464 -23.56 -20.94 -12.03
CA GLU A 464 -23.46 -19.69 -11.27
C GLU A 464 -21.99 -19.37 -10.96
N GLY A 465 -21.22 -20.38 -10.60
CA GLY A 465 -19.80 -20.19 -10.29
C GLY A 465 -18.98 -19.74 -11.49
N GLU A 466 -19.24 -20.28 -12.70
CA GLU A 466 -18.61 -19.79 -13.93
C GLU A 466 -18.98 -18.34 -14.25
N ALA A 467 -20.26 -17.98 -14.10
CA ALA A 467 -20.71 -16.61 -14.32
C ALA A 467 -19.95 -15.61 -13.42
N LEU A 468 -19.72 -15.97 -12.16
CA LEU A 468 -18.94 -15.17 -11.23
C LEU A 468 -17.45 -15.11 -11.57
N LEU A 469 -16.85 -16.20 -12.05
CA LEU A 469 -15.47 -16.19 -12.54
C LEU A 469 -15.32 -15.27 -13.76
N ARG A 470 -16.23 -15.34 -14.74
CA ARG A 470 -16.25 -14.44 -15.89
C ARG A 470 -16.43 -12.99 -15.46
N ARG A 471 -17.33 -12.74 -14.49
CA ARG A 471 -17.55 -11.41 -13.90
C ARG A 471 -16.31 -10.86 -13.22
N SER A 472 -15.58 -11.68 -12.47
CA SER A 472 -14.32 -11.30 -11.82
C SER A 472 -13.32 -10.73 -12.83
N LEU A 473 -13.05 -11.48 -13.91
CA LEU A 473 -12.12 -11.07 -14.97
C LEU A 473 -12.62 -9.84 -15.75
N ALA A 474 -13.93 -9.70 -15.93
CA ALA A 474 -14.51 -8.53 -16.61
C ALA A 474 -14.42 -7.25 -15.76
N LEU A 475 -14.42 -7.37 -14.42
CA LEU A 475 -14.29 -6.25 -13.50
C LEU A 475 -12.83 -5.76 -13.37
N ASP A 476 -11.89 -6.69 -13.22
CA ASP A 476 -10.46 -6.38 -13.16
C ASP A 476 -9.61 -7.59 -13.60
N ASP A 477 -8.87 -7.42 -14.69
CA ASP A 477 -7.96 -8.41 -15.26
C ASP A 477 -6.49 -8.19 -14.86
N SER A 478 -6.21 -7.20 -14.02
CA SER A 478 -4.83 -6.84 -13.63
C SER A 478 -4.18 -7.87 -12.70
N TYR A 479 -4.99 -8.62 -11.96
CA TYR A 479 -4.52 -9.70 -11.09
C TYR A 479 -5.56 -10.83 -10.95
N PRO A 480 -5.81 -11.61 -12.02
CA PRO A 480 -6.95 -12.51 -12.07
C PRO A 480 -6.68 -13.85 -11.37
N GLY A 481 -5.42 -14.14 -11.02
CA GLY A 481 -4.97 -15.18 -10.08
C GLY A 481 -5.68 -16.54 -10.18
N VAL A 482 -6.09 -17.07 -9.02
CA VAL A 482 -6.82 -18.35 -8.89
C VAL A 482 -8.17 -18.35 -9.64
N PRO A 483 -8.97 -17.27 -9.65
CA PRO A 483 -10.17 -17.19 -10.47
C PRO A 483 -9.94 -17.49 -11.97
N ALA A 484 -8.96 -16.84 -12.62
CA ALA A 484 -8.68 -17.05 -14.05
C ALA A 484 -8.28 -18.50 -14.37
N VAL A 485 -7.35 -19.08 -13.60
CA VAL A 485 -6.91 -20.47 -13.85
C VAL A 485 -8.03 -21.47 -13.58
N THR A 486 -8.95 -21.16 -12.67
CA THR A 486 -10.14 -21.98 -12.43
C THR A 486 -11.07 -21.94 -13.63
N LEU A 487 -11.34 -20.76 -14.19
CA LEU A 487 -12.14 -20.60 -15.39
C LEU A 487 -11.52 -21.33 -16.59
N ALA A 488 -10.21 -21.14 -16.81
CA ALA A 488 -9.49 -21.84 -17.86
C ALA A 488 -9.53 -23.37 -17.68
N PHE A 489 -9.45 -23.87 -16.45
CA PHE A 489 -9.53 -25.30 -16.19
C PHE A 489 -10.90 -25.89 -16.52
N ILE A 490 -12.01 -25.23 -16.11
CA ILE A 490 -13.36 -25.72 -16.42
C ILE A 490 -13.66 -25.64 -17.92
N LEU A 491 -13.21 -24.59 -18.62
CA LEU A 491 -13.33 -24.46 -20.07
C LEU A 491 -12.56 -25.59 -20.78
N SER A 492 -11.33 -25.86 -20.33
CA SER A 492 -10.54 -26.97 -20.87
C SER A 492 -11.22 -28.32 -20.67
N GLN A 493 -11.91 -28.54 -19.54
CA GLN A 493 -12.66 -29.77 -19.31
C GLN A 493 -13.83 -29.97 -20.29
N ARG A 494 -14.41 -28.88 -20.80
CA ARG A 494 -15.49 -28.92 -21.80
C ARG A 494 -14.97 -28.93 -23.25
N GLY A 495 -13.66 -28.98 -23.46
CA GLY A 495 -13.06 -28.95 -24.79
C GLY A 495 -12.85 -27.54 -25.36
N GLU A 496 -13.18 -26.49 -24.62
CA GLU A 496 -13.06 -25.09 -25.04
C GLU A 496 -11.61 -24.58 -24.90
N GLN A 497 -10.66 -25.27 -25.54
CA GLN A 497 -9.24 -25.01 -25.34
C GLN A 497 -8.80 -23.62 -25.83
N GLY A 498 -9.45 -23.10 -26.87
CA GLY A 498 -9.12 -21.78 -27.45
C GLY A 498 -9.31 -20.66 -26.43
N GLU A 499 -10.48 -20.61 -25.79
CA GLU A 499 -10.78 -19.62 -24.75
C GLU A 499 -9.92 -19.85 -23.49
N ALA A 500 -9.77 -21.11 -23.05
CA ALA A 500 -8.92 -21.44 -21.92
C ALA A 500 -7.48 -20.95 -22.11
N ARG A 501 -6.92 -21.12 -23.32
CA ARG A 501 -5.58 -20.63 -23.65
C ARG A 501 -5.53 -19.10 -23.64
N LEU A 502 -6.51 -18.43 -24.25
CA LEU A 502 -6.53 -16.97 -24.31
C LEU A 502 -6.51 -16.34 -22.91
N ILE A 503 -7.30 -16.87 -21.97
CA ILE A 503 -7.29 -16.45 -20.57
C ILE A 503 -5.88 -16.60 -19.97
N LEU A 504 -5.26 -17.76 -20.16
CA LEU A 504 -3.92 -18.03 -19.61
C LEU A 504 -2.82 -17.19 -20.28
N ASP A 505 -2.94 -16.86 -21.56
CA ASP A 505 -1.99 -16.03 -22.30
C ASP A 505 -2.01 -14.57 -21.83
N GLN A 506 -3.14 -14.09 -21.34
CA GLN A 506 -3.32 -12.74 -20.82
C GLN A 506 -2.91 -12.57 -19.35
N MET A 507 -2.64 -13.66 -18.63
CA MET A 507 -2.30 -13.57 -17.21
C MET A 507 -0.94 -12.87 -16.99
N PRO A 508 -0.89 -11.80 -16.19
CA PRO A 508 0.33 -11.05 -15.94
C PRO A 508 1.26 -11.78 -14.96
N SER A 509 2.54 -11.37 -14.93
CA SER A 509 3.47 -11.74 -13.86
C SER A 509 3.12 -10.99 -12.57
N PRO A 510 3.19 -11.63 -11.38
CA PRO A 510 3.67 -13.00 -11.14
C PRO A 510 2.57 -14.08 -11.18
N SER A 511 1.30 -13.75 -11.48
CA SER A 511 0.22 -14.75 -11.53
C SER A 511 0.48 -15.89 -12.52
N ASN A 512 1.16 -15.60 -13.63
CA ASN A 512 1.61 -16.61 -14.60
C ASN A 512 2.82 -17.46 -14.15
N MET A 513 3.30 -17.26 -12.93
CA MET A 513 4.32 -18.08 -12.28
C MET A 513 3.74 -18.92 -11.14
N GLU A 514 2.43 -18.88 -10.92
CA GLU A 514 1.79 -19.62 -9.84
C GLU A 514 1.65 -21.12 -10.16
N PRO A 515 1.68 -22.00 -9.14
CA PRO A 515 1.59 -23.43 -9.38
C PRO A 515 0.26 -23.85 -10.01
N GLN A 516 -0.85 -23.18 -9.68
CA GLN A 516 -2.14 -23.42 -10.33
C GLN A 516 -2.09 -23.08 -11.83
N PHE A 517 -1.43 -21.98 -12.19
CA PHE A 517 -1.24 -21.58 -13.58
C PHE A 517 -0.44 -22.62 -14.36
N MET A 518 0.74 -23.02 -13.85
CA MET A 518 1.60 -23.99 -14.53
C MET A 518 0.87 -25.32 -14.77
N MET A 519 0.10 -25.79 -13.77
CA MET A 519 -0.72 -27.00 -13.88
C MET A 519 -1.76 -26.88 -15.00
N VAL A 520 -2.59 -25.83 -14.98
CA VAL A 520 -3.69 -25.69 -15.94
C VAL A 520 -3.15 -25.43 -17.35
N ARG A 521 -2.08 -24.63 -17.47
CA ARG A 521 -1.43 -24.37 -18.75
C ARG A 521 -0.79 -25.63 -19.34
N ALA A 522 -0.24 -26.52 -18.51
CA ALA A 522 0.26 -27.81 -18.96
C ALA A 522 -0.85 -28.63 -19.64
N ILE A 523 -2.01 -28.73 -18.98
CA ILE A 523 -3.18 -29.47 -19.48
C ILE A 523 -3.72 -28.86 -20.77
N VAL A 524 -3.91 -27.54 -20.81
CA VAL A 524 -4.47 -26.83 -21.98
C VAL A 524 -3.58 -26.99 -23.21
N LEU A 525 -2.26 -26.81 -23.06
CA LEU A 525 -1.31 -26.98 -24.17
C LEU A 525 -1.35 -28.41 -24.73
N ALA A 526 -1.31 -29.40 -23.85
CA ALA A 526 -1.33 -30.80 -24.25
C ALA A 526 -2.64 -31.21 -24.94
N ARG A 527 -3.79 -30.71 -24.46
CA ARG A 527 -5.10 -30.93 -25.10
C ARG A 527 -5.25 -30.21 -26.45
N GLN A 528 -4.42 -29.22 -26.75
CA GLN A 528 -4.31 -28.60 -28.08
C GLN A 528 -3.34 -29.34 -29.02
N GLY A 529 -2.76 -30.46 -28.58
CA GLY A 529 -1.81 -31.27 -29.35
C GLY A 529 -0.35 -30.98 -29.04
N ASP A 530 -0.03 -29.95 -28.25
CA ASP A 530 1.35 -29.63 -27.85
C ASP A 530 1.70 -30.24 -26.49
N VAL A 531 1.79 -31.58 -26.48
CA VAL A 531 2.13 -32.35 -25.28
C VAL A 531 3.52 -32.00 -24.76
N ALA A 532 4.47 -31.71 -25.66
CA ALA A 532 5.84 -31.35 -25.30
C ALA A 532 5.89 -30.04 -24.49
N ALA A 533 5.18 -28.99 -24.93
CA ALA A 533 5.06 -27.76 -24.15
C ALA A 533 4.32 -27.98 -22.83
N GLY A 534 3.31 -28.85 -22.81
CA GLY A 534 2.64 -29.27 -21.59
C GLY A 534 3.62 -29.88 -20.56
N GLN A 535 4.48 -30.79 -21.00
CA GLN A 535 5.51 -31.42 -20.17
C GLN A 535 6.59 -30.43 -19.69
N VAL A 536 6.89 -29.39 -20.47
CA VAL A 536 7.76 -28.29 -20.02
C VAL A 536 7.12 -27.54 -18.85
N GLN A 537 5.82 -27.20 -18.93
CA GLN A 537 5.12 -26.54 -17.83
C GLN A 537 5.05 -27.43 -16.59
N TRP A 538 4.80 -28.73 -16.75
CA TRP A 538 4.82 -29.68 -15.63
C TRP A 538 6.19 -29.77 -14.95
N ARG A 539 7.29 -29.81 -15.71
CA ARG A 539 8.65 -29.78 -15.14
C ARG A 539 8.91 -28.52 -14.33
N ARG A 540 8.49 -27.35 -14.83
CA ARG A 540 8.58 -26.09 -14.07
C ARG A 540 7.82 -26.17 -12.75
N LEU A 541 6.65 -26.80 -12.73
CA LEU A 541 5.87 -27.00 -11.51
C LEU A 541 6.57 -27.95 -10.52
N LEU A 542 7.19 -29.02 -11.01
CA LEU A 542 8.00 -29.92 -10.17
C LEU A 542 9.18 -29.18 -9.53
N ASP A 543 9.91 -28.37 -10.31
CA ASP A 543 11.02 -27.54 -9.81
C ASP A 543 10.53 -26.55 -8.75
N TYR A 544 9.43 -25.85 -9.03
CA TYR A 544 8.80 -24.89 -8.11
C TYR A 544 8.41 -25.55 -6.78
N THR A 545 7.84 -26.77 -6.84
CA THR A 545 7.40 -27.52 -5.65
C THR A 545 8.49 -28.41 -5.05
N ARG A 546 9.70 -28.38 -5.60
CA ARG A 546 10.86 -29.21 -5.20
C ARG A 546 10.51 -30.71 -5.16
N GLN A 547 9.81 -31.19 -6.17
CA GLN A 547 9.41 -32.59 -6.29
C GLN A 547 10.29 -33.30 -7.34
N PRO A 548 10.60 -34.59 -7.15
CA PRO A 548 11.38 -35.34 -8.14
C PRO A 548 10.59 -35.53 -9.44
N ALA A 549 11.31 -35.79 -10.54
CA ALA A 549 10.72 -35.94 -11.88
C ALA A 549 9.63 -37.03 -11.98
N ASN A 550 9.70 -38.05 -11.12
CA ASN A 550 8.77 -39.17 -11.07
C ASN A 550 7.67 -39.01 -9.99
N ALA A 551 7.54 -37.82 -9.37
CA ALA A 551 6.52 -37.59 -8.35
C ALA A 551 5.11 -37.79 -8.92
N ALA A 552 4.27 -38.51 -8.18
CA ALA A 552 2.86 -38.66 -8.54
C ALA A 552 2.17 -37.28 -8.56
N PRO A 553 1.27 -37.01 -9.53
CA PRO A 553 0.62 -35.71 -9.63
C PRO A 553 -0.17 -35.37 -8.36
N GLU A 554 -0.79 -36.35 -7.70
CA GLU A 554 -1.49 -36.13 -6.43
C GLU A 554 -0.56 -35.59 -5.34
N THR A 555 0.67 -36.10 -5.27
CA THR A 555 1.69 -35.63 -4.31
C THR A 555 2.09 -34.19 -4.59
N VAL A 556 2.31 -33.84 -5.86
CA VAL A 556 2.67 -32.49 -6.30
C VAL A 556 1.53 -31.51 -6.01
N LEU A 557 0.31 -31.84 -6.47
CA LEU A 557 -0.86 -30.99 -6.34
C LEU A 557 -1.31 -30.78 -4.89
N SER A 558 -1.13 -31.78 -4.02
CA SER A 558 -1.45 -31.67 -2.59
C SER A 558 -0.64 -30.62 -1.83
N ARG A 559 0.43 -30.09 -2.44
CA ARG A 559 1.26 -29.02 -1.84
C ARG A 559 0.58 -27.66 -1.85
N PHE A 560 -0.35 -27.41 -2.77
CA PHE A 560 -0.96 -26.10 -2.97
C PHE A 560 -2.47 -26.13 -3.22
N MET A 561 -3.08 -27.31 -3.35
CA MET A 561 -4.53 -27.48 -3.51
C MET A 561 -5.15 -28.10 -2.24
N ILE A 562 -6.32 -27.60 -1.85
CA ILE A 562 -6.97 -27.99 -0.60
C ILE A 562 -8.00 -29.11 -0.84
N THR A 563 -8.82 -28.97 -1.89
CA THR A 563 -9.99 -29.82 -2.13
C THR A 563 -9.61 -31.16 -2.77
N PRO A 564 -9.78 -32.30 -2.08
CA PRO A 564 -9.35 -33.61 -2.59
C PRO A 564 -9.95 -33.99 -3.94
N VAL A 565 -11.24 -33.68 -4.15
CA VAL A 565 -11.94 -33.93 -5.42
C VAL A 565 -11.28 -33.16 -6.58
N VAL A 566 -10.83 -31.92 -6.34
CA VAL A 566 -10.16 -31.11 -7.36
C VAL A 566 -8.77 -31.66 -7.67
N ILE A 567 -8.03 -32.13 -6.65
CA ILE A 567 -6.72 -32.81 -6.85
C ILE A 567 -6.89 -34.05 -7.75
N GLN A 568 -7.92 -34.87 -7.47
CA GLN A 568 -8.18 -36.07 -8.26
C GLN A 568 -8.54 -35.72 -9.71
N ARG A 569 -9.44 -34.76 -9.92
CA ARG A 569 -9.82 -34.30 -11.28
C ARG A 569 -8.65 -33.72 -12.06
N ALA A 570 -7.82 -32.90 -11.43
CA ALA A 570 -6.63 -32.32 -12.09
C ALA A 570 -5.57 -33.39 -12.39
N SER A 571 -5.37 -34.35 -11.48
CA SER A 571 -4.45 -35.48 -11.69
C SER A 571 -4.91 -36.38 -12.84
N ALA A 572 -6.22 -36.62 -12.96
CA ALA A 572 -6.80 -37.33 -14.10
C ALA A 572 -6.57 -36.56 -15.41
N ALA A 573 -6.86 -35.26 -15.43
CA ALA A 573 -6.66 -34.41 -16.61
C ALA A 573 -5.19 -34.37 -17.08
N LEU A 574 -4.22 -34.36 -16.16
CA LEU A 574 -2.78 -34.43 -16.47
C LEU A 574 -2.39 -35.77 -17.13
N ARG A 575 -2.98 -36.89 -16.69
CA ARG A 575 -2.73 -38.20 -17.29
C ARG A 575 -3.41 -38.36 -18.64
N GLU A 576 -4.68 -37.98 -18.73
CA GLU A 576 -5.48 -38.05 -19.96
C GLU A 576 -4.89 -37.20 -21.09
N SER A 577 -4.29 -36.06 -20.75
CA SER A 577 -3.62 -35.18 -21.72
C SER A 577 -2.22 -35.64 -22.12
N GLY A 578 -1.67 -36.70 -21.49
CA GLY A 578 -0.32 -37.18 -21.77
C GLY A 578 0.82 -36.32 -21.18
N VAL A 579 0.49 -35.32 -20.35
CA VAL A 579 1.48 -34.50 -19.64
C VAL A 579 2.25 -35.33 -18.63
N VAL A 580 1.56 -36.25 -17.95
CA VAL A 580 2.14 -37.18 -16.98
C VAL A 580 1.83 -38.61 -17.41
N ALA A 581 2.74 -39.54 -17.14
CA ALA A 581 2.55 -40.95 -17.45
C ALA A 581 1.25 -41.50 -16.82
N ALA A 582 0.60 -42.41 -17.55
CA ALA A 582 -0.53 -43.17 -17.02
C ALA A 582 -0.11 -43.95 -15.75
N LYS A 583 -1.08 -44.21 -14.87
CA LYS A 583 -0.83 -45.03 -13.69
C LYS A 583 -0.41 -46.43 -14.17
N PRO A 584 0.67 -47.04 -13.63
CA PRO A 584 0.99 -48.43 -13.95
C PRO A 584 -0.24 -49.29 -13.68
N ALA A 585 -0.56 -50.22 -14.60
CA ALA A 585 -1.58 -51.22 -14.34
C ALA A 585 -1.18 -51.97 -13.06
N ALA A 586 -2.11 -52.04 -12.10
CA ALA A 586 -1.89 -52.66 -10.80
C ALA A 586 -1.81 -54.18 -10.89
#